data_AF-A0A848AZ66-F1
#
_entry.id   AF-A0A848AZ66-F1
#
_cell.length_a   1.000
_cell.length_b   1.000
_cell.length_c   1.000
_cell.angle_alpha   90.00
_cell.angle_beta   90.00
_cell.angle_gamma   90.00
#
_symmetry.space_group_name_H-M   'P 1'
#
loop_
_entity.id
_entity.type
_entity.pdbx_description
1 polymer ?
#
loop_
_entity_poly.entity_id
_entity_poly.type
_entity_poly.pdbx_seq_one_letter_code
_entity_poly.pdbx_strand_id
1 'polypeptide(L)'
;MKSGKKKIWIAAGSAALLLLLIAGATIRYFAAEAAGEAALPPEQRIKRNFDKAFDPDQSMLARLDNLRRSFSSAQQIPADKRHAAMVDAMAGAVNRTLQEFAALPPEQKQERARLLREDAEKTLAYFRRMPREKQEKALALLMSDEGGRAAFDNAVNTATNVLSPQDRELLGPTFKTWKKMLEKPR
;
A
#
# COMPACT_ATOMS: atom_id res chain seq x y z
N MET A 1 -11.85 -43.81 39.43
CA MET A 1 -11.07 -43.14 38.34
C MET A 1 -11.82 -42.83 37.03
N LYS A 2 -13.17 -42.95 36.94
CA LYS A 2 -13.91 -42.72 35.66
C LYS A 2 -14.44 -41.28 35.44
N SER A 3 -14.56 -40.47 36.49
CA SER A 3 -15.21 -39.14 36.44
C SER A 3 -14.31 -38.03 35.84
N GLY A 4 -13.00 -38.06 36.10
CA GLY A 4 -12.06 -37.03 35.62
C GLY A 4 -11.86 -37.03 34.10
N LYS A 5 -11.79 -38.21 33.48
CA LYS A 5 -11.62 -38.34 32.02
C LYS A 5 -12.81 -37.75 31.26
N LYS A 6 -14.04 -37.94 31.75
CA LYS A 6 -15.27 -37.43 31.10
C LYS A 6 -15.32 -35.89 31.10
N LYS A 7 -14.87 -35.24 32.18
CA LYS A 7 -14.76 -33.77 32.25
C LYS A 7 -13.70 -33.20 31.31
N ILE A 8 -12.56 -33.89 31.16
CA ILE A 8 -11.49 -33.50 30.23
C ILE A 8 -11.96 -33.59 28.77
N TRP A 9 -12.69 -34.66 28.41
CA TRP A 9 -13.26 -34.81 27.06
C TRP A 9 -14.32 -33.76 26.74
N ILE A 10 -15.15 -33.37 27.72
CA ILE A 10 -16.12 -32.28 27.55
C ILE A 10 -15.40 -30.93 27.37
N ALA A 11 -14.39 -30.64 28.19
CA ALA A 11 -13.60 -29.41 28.06
C ALA A 11 -12.84 -29.34 26.72
N ALA A 12 -12.26 -30.46 26.26
CA ALA A 12 -11.60 -30.55 24.96
C ALA A 12 -12.58 -30.37 23.79
N GLY A 13 -13.79 -30.98 23.88
CA GLY A 13 -14.85 -30.81 22.90
C GLY A 13 -15.34 -29.36 22.81
N SER A 14 -15.52 -28.69 23.96
CA SER A 14 -15.89 -27.28 24.02
C SER A 14 -14.81 -26.37 23.46
N ALA A 15 -13.53 -26.66 23.73
CA ALA A 15 -12.40 -25.89 23.18
C ALA A 15 -12.30 -26.05 21.65
N ALA A 16 -12.49 -27.27 21.14
CA ALA A 16 -12.52 -27.54 19.70
C ALA A 16 -13.69 -26.81 19.01
N LEU A 17 -14.87 -26.79 19.63
CA LEU A 17 -16.02 -26.05 19.12
C LEU A 17 -15.75 -24.53 19.06
N LEU A 18 -15.13 -23.98 20.10
CA LEU A 18 -14.71 -22.56 20.14
C LEU A 18 -13.72 -22.24 19.02
N LEU A 19 -12.72 -23.09 18.79
CA LEU A 19 -11.75 -22.90 17.71
C LEU A 19 -12.42 -22.96 16.32
N LEU A 20 -13.40 -23.84 16.12
CA LEU A 20 -14.18 -23.91 14.87
C LEU A 20 -15.06 -22.68 14.67
N LEU A 21 -15.67 -22.15 15.74
CA LEU A 21 -16.46 -20.92 15.67
C LEU A 21 -15.59 -19.71 15.35
N ILE A 22 -14.41 -19.61 15.96
CA ILE A 22 -13.43 -18.57 15.66
C ILE A 22 -13.00 -18.70 14.20
N ALA A 23 -12.55 -19.87 13.75
CA ALA A 23 -12.14 -20.10 12.37
C ALA A 23 -13.26 -19.75 11.36
N GLY A 24 -14.51 -20.16 11.64
CA GLY A 24 -15.67 -19.83 10.82
C GLY A 24 -15.98 -18.32 10.78
N ALA A 25 -15.84 -17.62 11.90
CA ALA A 25 -15.99 -16.17 11.97
C ALA A 25 -14.89 -15.46 11.18
N THR A 26 -13.65 -15.93 11.28
CA THR A 26 -12.50 -15.40 10.54
C THR A 26 -12.67 -15.59 9.03
N ILE A 27 -13.11 -16.78 8.59
CA ILE A 27 -13.39 -17.07 7.17
C ILE A 27 -14.51 -16.16 6.66
N ARG A 28 -15.60 -15.99 7.42
CA ARG A 28 -16.70 -15.09 7.04
C ARG A 28 -16.27 -13.64 7.00
N TYR A 29 -15.45 -13.19 7.94
CA TYR A 29 -14.90 -11.84 7.94
C TYR A 29 -14.06 -11.59 6.68
N PHE A 30 -13.11 -12.47 6.37
CA PHE A 30 -12.29 -12.35 5.16
C PHE A 30 -13.11 -12.47 3.87
N ALA A 31 -14.13 -13.33 3.83
CA ALA A 31 -15.03 -13.45 2.69
C ALA A 31 -15.90 -12.20 2.50
N ALA A 32 -16.39 -11.60 3.59
CA ALA A 32 -17.16 -10.36 3.56
C ALA A 32 -16.27 -9.17 3.15
N GLU A 33 -15.02 -9.12 3.62
CA GLU A 33 -14.07 -8.09 3.21
C GLU A 33 -13.72 -8.22 1.71
N ALA A 34 -13.51 -9.45 1.22
CA ALA A 34 -13.27 -9.72 -0.19
C ALA A 34 -14.49 -9.41 -1.07
N ALA A 35 -15.71 -9.72 -0.59
CA ALA A 35 -16.96 -9.41 -1.30
C ALA A 35 -17.22 -7.89 -1.33
N GLY A 36 -16.97 -7.20 -0.21
CA GLY A 36 -17.06 -5.74 -0.14
C GLY A 36 -16.02 -5.05 -1.02
N GLU A 37 -14.82 -5.61 -1.14
CA GLU A 37 -13.80 -5.13 -2.06
C GLU A 37 -14.23 -5.36 -3.52
N ALA A 38 -14.76 -6.54 -3.86
CA ALA A 38 -15.23 -6.86 -5.21
C ALA A 38 -16.45 -6.03 -5.66
N ALA A 39 -17.25 -5.52 -4.73
CA ALA A 39 -18.40 -4.67 -5.00
C ALA A 39 -18.04 -3.23 -5.42
N LEU A 40 -16.80 -2.79 -5.17
CA LEU A 40 -16.35 -1.46 -5.54
C LEU A 40 -16.06 -1.38 -7.06
N PRO A 41 -16.32 -0.22 -7.70
CA PRO A 41 -15.85 0.04 -9.06
C PRO A 41 -14.34 -0.26 -9.21
N PRO A 42 -13.88 -0.78 -10.37
CA PRO A 42 -12.47 -1.10 -10.61
C PRO A 42 -11.50 0.00 -10.18
N GLU A 43 -11.80 1.26 -10.49
CA GLU A 43 -10.99 2.43 -10.15
C GLU A 43 -10.85 2.61 -8.64
N GLN A 44 -11.93 2.40 -7.88
CA GLN A 44 -11.91 2.51 -6.41
C GLN A 44 -11.15 1.35 -5.76
N ARG A 45 -11.23 0.15 -6.33
CA ARG A 45 -10.39 -0.99 -5.89
C ARG A 45 -8.92 -0.71 -6.10
N ILE A 46 -8.54 -0.16 -7.27
CA ILE A 46 -7.16 0.22 -7.55
C ILE A 46 -6.69 1.25 -6.51
N LYS A 47 -7.47 2.31 -6.24
CA LYS A 47 -7.13 3.31 -5.20
C LYS A 47 -6.89 2.67 -3.83
N ARG A 48 -7.85 1.88 -3.34
CA ARG A 48 -7.74 1.21 -2.03
C ARG A 48 -6.52 0.28 -1.96
N ASN A 49 -6.23 -0.44 -3.03
CA ASN A 49 -5.08 -1.34 -3.09
C ASN A 49 -3.75 -0.58 -3.14
N PHE A 50 -3.69 0.56 -3.83
CA PHE A 50 -2.53 1.45 -3.78
C PHE A 50 -2.34 2.06 -2.40
N ASP A 51 -3.41 2.47 -1.72
CA ASP A 51 -3.32 2.97 -0.34
C ASP A 51 -2.70 1.91 0.59
N LYS A 52 -3.19 0.66 0.52
CA LYS A 52 -2.61 -0.46 1.29
C LYS A 52 -1.19 -0.83 0.84
N ALA A 53 -0.84 -0.65 -0.43
CA ALA A 53 0.49 -0.95 -0.94
C ALA A 53 1.55 0.10 -0.53
N PHE A 54 1.12 1.32 -0.20
CA PHE A 54 2.00 2.43 0.20
C PHE A 54 2.00 2.69 1.70
N ASP A 55 1.17 1.96 2.47
CA ASP A 55 1.23 1.94 3.91
C ASP A 55 2.54 1.28 4.39
N PRO A 56 3.46 2.01 5.07
CA PRO A 56 4.74 1.47 5.50
C PRO A 56 4.62 0.46 6.65
N ASP A 57 3.45 0.36 7.30
CA ASP A 57 3.21 -0.62 8.36
C ASP A 57 2.84 -2.01 7.80
N GLN A 58 2.53 -2.10 6.49
CA GLN A 58 2.22 -3.36 5.83
C GLN A 58 3.48 -4.17 5.54
N SER A 59 3.37 -5.50 5.70
CA SER A 59 4.43 -6.42 5.29
C SER A 59 4.70 -6.35 3.77
N MET A 60 5.94 -6.62 3.36
CA MET A 60 6.32 -6.63 1.94
C MET A 60 5.43 -7.56 1.08
N LEU A 61 5.07 -8.74 1.60
CA LEU A 61 4.19 -9.69 0.90
C LEU A 61 2.78 -9.14 0.73
N ALA A 62 2.21 -8.52 1.77
CA ALA A 62 0.90 -7.91 1.70
C ALA A 62 0.87 -6.76 0.68
N ARG A 63 1.92 -5.93 0.64
CA ARG A 63 2.04 -4.82 -0.30
C ARG A 63 2.14 -5.31 -1.75
N LEU A 64 2.94 -6.35 -2.00
CA LEU A 64 3.02 -6.98 -3.32
C LEU A 64 1.70 -7.61 -3.76
N ASP A 65 0.95 -8.25 -2.85
CA ASP A 65 -0.38 -8.78 -3.18
C ASP A 65 -1.37 -7.67 -3.49
N ASN A 66 -1.38 -6.56 -2.74
CA ASN A 66 -2.20 -5.40 -3.04
C ASN A 66 -1.87 -4.81 -4.42
N LEU A 67 -0.58 -4.64 -4.76
CA LEU A 67 -0.17 -4.21 -6.11
C LEU A 67 -0.67 -5.18 -7.19
N ARG A 68 -0.52 -6.49 -6.97
CA ARG A 68 -1.02 -7.53 -7.89
C ARG A 68 -2.54 -7.42 -8.10
N ARG A 69 -3.31 -7.20 -7.03
CA ARG A 69 -4.75 -6.98 -7.08
C ARG A 69 -5.13 -5.69 -7.81
N SER A 70 -4.33 -4.63 -7.69
CA SER A 70 -4.49 -3.40 -8.49
C SER A 70 -4.35 -3.69 -9.98
N PHE A 71 -3.30 -4.41 -10.39
CA PHE A 71 -3.13 -4.78 -11.80
C PHE A 71 -4.26 -5.66 -12.32
N SER A 72 -4.76 -6.59 -11.52
CA SER A 72 -5.95 -7.41 -11.85
C SER A 72 -7.20 -6.55 -12.01
N SER A 73 -7.42 -5.59 -11.12
CA SER A 73 -8.56 -4.65 -11.18
C SER A 73 -8.47 -3.74 -12.42
N ALA A 74 -7.25 -3.30 -12.78
CA ALA A 74 -7.02 -2.48 -13.97
C ALA A 74 -7.39 -3.20 -15.28
N GLN A 75 -7.35 -4.54 -15.33
CA GLN A 75 -7.80 -5.28 -16.52
C GLN A 75 -9.29 -5.10 -16.82
N GLN A 76 -10.09 -4.71 -15.81
CA GLN A 76 -11.52 -4.46 -15.94
C GLN A 76 -11.85 -3.03 -16.41
N ILE A 77 -10.83 -2.17 -16.56
CA ILE A 77 -10.96 -0.80 -17.08
C ILE A 77 -10.65 -0.80 -18.60
N PRO A 78 -11.33 0.03 -19.42
CA PRO A 78 -10.99 0.23 -20.82
C PRO A 78 -9.50 0.55 -21.03
N ALA A 79 -8.86 -0.05 -22.06
CA ALA A 79 -7.41 -0.04 -22.22
C ALA A 79 -6.81 1.37 -22.30
N ASP A 80 -7.53 2.30 -22.92
CA ASP A 80 -7.25 3.73 -23.05
C ASP A 80 -7.27 4.48 -21.70
N LYS A 81 -7.97 3.95 -20.69
CA LYS A 81 -8.15 4.57 -19.37
C LYS A 81 -7.36 3.89 -18.25
N ARG A 82 -6.87 2.66 -18.46
CA ARG A 82 -6.15 1.88 -17.43
C ARG A 82 -4.95 2.62 -16.88
N HIS A 83 -4.19 3.23 -17.78
CA HIS A 83 -2.95 3.93 -17.45
C HIS A 83 -3.23 5.11 -16.50
N ALA A 84 -4.15 5.99 -16.90
CA ALA A 84 -4.58 7.12 -16.08
C ALA A 84 -5.13 6.69 -14.71
N ALA A 85 -5.92 5.62 -14.64
CA ALA A 85 -6.46 5.11 -13.38
C ALA A 85 -5.36 4.60 -12.41
N MET A 86 -4.33 3.93 -12.93
CA MET A 86 -3.19 3.46 -12.14
C MET A 86 -2.33 4.62 -11.64
N VAL A 87 -2.09 5.61 -12.50
CA VAL A 87 -1.34 6.82 -12.15
C VAL A 87 -2.08 7.64 -11.08
N ASP A 88 -3.39 7.87 -11.26
CA ASP A 88 -4.24 8.60 -10.28
C ASP A 88 -4.26 7.90 -8.93
N ALA A 89 -4.37 6.56 -8.91
CA ALA A 89 -4.34 5.80 -7.66
C ALA A 89 -3.00 5.88 -6.93
N MET A 90 -1.89 5.77 -7.65
CA MET A 90 -0.55 5.90 -7.06
C MET A 90 -0.31 7.33 -6.55
N ALA A 91 -0.69 8.34 -7.33
CA ALA A 91 -0.59 9.74 -6.93
C ALA A 91 -1.42 10.03 -5.67
N GLY A 92 -2.66 9.51 -5.64
CA GLY A 92 -3.55 9.61 -4.49
C GLY A 92 -2.96 8.97 -3.24
N ALA A 93 -2.33 7.80 -3.36
CA ALA A 93 -1.66 7.13 -2.25
C ALA A 93 -0.49 7.97 -1.71
N VAL A 94 0.40 8.46 -2.58
CA VAL A 94 1.51 9.35 -2.17
C VAL A 94 0.98 10.60 -1.49
N ASN A 95 0.00 11.27 -2.09
CA ASN A 95 -0.60 12.47 -1.52
C ASN A 95 -1.20 12.22 -0.12
N ARG A 96 -1.90 11.09 0.04
CA ARG A 96 -2.47 10.71 1.34
C ARG A 96 -1.39 10.41 2.37
N THR A 97 -0.33 9.69 2.01
CA THR A 97 0.81 9.47 2.90
C THR A 97 1.40 10.78 3.42
N LEU A 98 1.53 11.80 2.56
CA LEU A 98 2.03 13.12 2.96
C LEU A 98 1.06 13.87 3.88
N GLN A 99 -0.25 13.80 3.59
CA GLN A 99 -1.29 14.42 4.42
C GLN A 99 -1.39 13.75 5.80
N GLU A 100 -1.37 12.42 5.84
CA GLU A 100 -1.35 11.64 7.08
C GLU A 100 -0.12 11.99 7.90
N PHE A 101 1.06 12.09 7.28
CA PHE A 101 2.28 12.52 7.96
C PHE A 101 2.15 13.93 8.56
N ALA A 102 1.58 14.87 7.82
CA ALA A 102 1.36 16.24 8.29
C ALA A 102 0.47 16.27 9.55
N ALA A 103 -0.57 15.43 9.57
CA ALA A 103 -1.56 15.31 10.64
C ALA A 103 -1.07 14.53 11.86
N LEU A 104 0.08 13.84 11.79
CA LEU A 104 0.60 13.09 12.93
C LEU A 104 1.00 14.00 14.11
N PRO A 105 0.84 13.55 15.35
CA PRO A 105 1.44 14.20 16.51
C PRO A 105 2.98 14.28 16.39
N PRO A 106 3.63 15.38 16.83
CA PRO A 106 5.07 15.59 16.66
C PRO A 106 5.94 14.42 17.15
N GLU A 107 5.55 13.78 18.25
CA GLU A 107 6.26 12.64 18.85
C GLU A 107 6.25 11.37 17.98
N GLN A 108 5.29 11.24 17.06
CA GLN A 108 5.18 10.08 16.16
C GLN A 108 5.86 10.34 14.81
N LYS A 109 6.14 11.60 14.47
CA LYS A 109 6.66 11.99 13.15
C LYS A 109 8.05 11.43 12.85
N GLN A 110 8.93 11.35 13.85
CA GLN A 110 10.29 10.80 13.65
C GLN A 110 10.25 9.34 13.24
N GLU A 111 9.46 8.53 13.94
CA GLU A 111 9.36 7.10 13.64
C GLU A 111 8.67 6.87 12.30
N ARG A 112 7.59 7.61 12.00
CA ARG A 112 6.94 7.53 10.68
C ARG A 112 7.90 7.93 9.56
N ALA A 113 8.70 8.98 9.74
CA ALA A 113 9.69 9.40 8.75
C ALA A 113 10.76 8.32 8.53
N ARG A 114 11.22 7.66 9.60
CA ARG A 114 12.16 6.53 9.52
C ARG A 114 11.58 5.38 8.70
N LEU A 115 10.34 4.97 8.98
CA LEU A 115 9.66 3.89 8.26
C LEU A 115 9.49 4.22 6.77
N LEU A 116 9.05 5.44 6.46
CA LEU A 116 8.92 5.91 5.07
C LEU A 116 10.25 5.92 4.33
N ARG A 117 11.34 6.33 5.01
CA ARG A 117 12.68 6.30 4.43
C ARG A 117 13.15 4.88 4.12
N GLU A 118 13.04 3.98 5.10
CA GLU A 118 13.44 2.58 4.93
C GLU A 118 12.64 1.89 3.84
N ASP A 119 11.36 2.23 3.73
CA ASP A 119 10.52 1.75 2.65
C ASP A 119 11.00 2.25 1.28
N ALA A 120 11.24 3.56 1.16
CA ALA A 120 11.75 4.15 -0.07
C ALA A 120 13.07 3.49 -0.51
N GLU A 121 13.95 3.20 0.45
CA GLU A 121 15.24 2.54 0.19
C GLU A 121 15.08 1.09 -0.25
N LYS A 122 14.21 0.32 0.41
CA LYS A 122 13.88 -1.07 0.01
C LYS A 122 13.27 -1.11 -1.38
N THR A 123 12.34 -0.19 -1.67
CA THR A 123 11.68 -0.07 -2.96
C THR A 123 12.69 0.29 -4.06
N LEU A 124 13.58 1.26 -3.82
CA LEU A 124 14.66 1.60 -4.75
C LEU A 124 15.60 0.41 -4.98
N ALA A 125 15.98 -0.32 -3.93
CA ALA A 125 16.84 -1.49 -4.04
C ALA A 125 16.18 -2.61 -4.86
N TYR A 126 14.89 -2.86 -4.64
CA TYR A 126 14.11 -3.79 -5.45
C TYR A 126 14.03 -3.33 -6.91
N PHE A 127 13.70 -2.06 -7.14
CA PHE A 127 13.60 -1.47 -8.46
C PHE A 127 14.90 -1.64 -9.27
N ARG A 128 16.05 -1.37 -8.64
CA ARG A 128 17.38 -1.54 -9.26
C ARG A 128 17.77 -2.98 -9.56
N ARG A 129 17.17 -3.97 -8.88
CA ARG A 129 17.39 -5.40 -9.15
C ARG A 129 16.57 -5.90 -10.34
N MET A 130 15.57 -5.16 -10.79
CA MET A 130 14.78 -5.54 -11.96
C MET A 130 15.60 -5.38 -13.26
N PRO A 131 15.32 -6.16 -14.32
CA PRO A 131 15.87 -5.92 -15.65
C PRO A 131 15.64 -4.48 -16.12
N ARG A 132 16.64 -3.88 -16.80
CA ARG A 132 16.61 -2.48 -17.25
C ARG A 132 15.35 -2.14 -18.05
N GLU A 133 14.93 -3.02 -18.95
CA GLU A 133 13.71 -2.86 -19.75
C GLU A 133 12.44 -2.74 -18.88
N LYS A 134 12.38 -3.45 -17.74
CA LYS A 134 11.26 -3.34 -16.80
C LYS A 134 11.32 -2.04 -16.01
N GLN A 135 12.53 -1.57 -15.66
CA GLN A 135 12.72 -0.26 -15.03
C GLN A 135 12.28 0.87 -15.97
N GLU A 136 12.69 0.82 -17.24
CA GLU A 136 12.32 1.81 -18.25
C GLU A 136 10.82 1.81 -18.56
N LYS A 137 10.19 0.62 -18.64
CA LYS A 137 8.73 0.51 -18.79
C LYS A 137 7.98 1.07 -17.58
N ALA A 138 8.46 0.79 -16.38
CA ALA A 138 7.86 1.34 -15.15
C ALA A 138 8.02 2.87 -15.11
N LEU A 139 9.18 3.41 -15.46
CA LEU A 139 9.40 4.86 -15.51
C LEU A 139 8.59 5.55 -16.60
N ALA A 140 8.52 4.96 -17.78
CA ALA A 140 7.63 5.43 -18.83
C ALA A 140 6.21 5.48 -18.28
N LEU A 141 5.73 4.41 -17.63
CA LEU A 141 4.40 4.37 -17.03
C LEU A 141 4.16 5.44 -15.94
N LEU A 142 5.21 6.05 -15.38
CA LEU A 142 5.07 7.11 -14.38
C LEU A 142 5.21 8.51 -14.96
N MET A 143 5.95 8.66 -16.06
CA MET A 143 6.42 9.95 -16.57
C MET A 143 6.02 10.23 -18.02
N SER A 144 5.38 9.28 -18.71
CA SER A 144 5.11 9.35 -20.16
C SER A 144 3.83 10.09 -20.55
N ASP A 145 2.88 10.29 -19.65
CA ASP A 145 1.60 10.95 -19.94
C ASP A 145 1.39 12.22 -19.10
N GLU A 146 0.47 13.08 -19.55
CA GLU A 146 0.08 14.30 -18.83
C GLU A 146 -0.46 14.00 -17.43
N GLY A 147 -1.10 12.83 -17.25
CA GLY A 147 -1.59 12.35 -15.97
C GLY A 147 -0.47 12.11 -14.96
N GLY A 148 0.63 11.49 -15.35
CA GLY A 148 1.80 11.23 -14.51
C GLY A 148 2.51 12.51 -14.08
N ARG A 149 2.59 13.48 -14.98
CA ARG A 149 3.11 14.82 -14.65
C ARG A 149 2.20 15.57 -13.68
N ALA A 150 0.89 15.61 -13.94
CA ALA A 150 -0.07 16.25 -13.04
C ALA A 150 -0.09 15.60 -11.64
N ALA A 151 0.05 14.27 -11.58
CA ALA A 151 0.21 13.51 -10.34
C ALA A 151 1.47 13.91 -9.57
N PHE A 152 2.60 14.04 -10.27
CA PHE A 152 3.86 14.48 -9.69
C PHE A 152 3.76 15.93 -9.18
N ASP A 153 3.18 16.83 -9.98
CA ASP A 153 2.97 18.22 -9.60
C ASP A 153 2.07 18.34 -8.37
N ASN A 154 1.05 17.51 -8.26
CA ASN A 154 0.20 17.44 -7.07
C ASN A 154 0.98 16.98 -5.83
N ALA A 155 1.82 15.95 -5.94
CA ALA A 155 2.68 15.51 -4.84
C ALA A 155 3.67 16.61 -4.41
N VAL A 156 4.23 17.35 -5.36
CA VAL A 156 5.10 18.52 -5.10
C VAL A 156 4.31 19.64 -4.41
N ASN A 157 3.09 19.92 -4.86
CA ASN A 157 2.22 20.91 -4.24
C ASN A 157 1.88 20.55 -2.79
N THR A 158 1.57 19.28 -2.50
CA THR A 158 1.34 18.82 -1.13
C THR A 158 2.59 18.94 -0.28
N ALA A 159 3.75 18.54 -0.80
CA ALA A 159 5.01 18.70 -0.09
C ALA A 159 5.34 20.19 0.20
N THR A 160 4.88 21.10 -0.66
CA THR A 160 5.19 22.53 -0.58
C THR A 160 4.15 23.35 0.21
N ASN A 161 2.89 22.92 0.24
CA ASN A 161 1.79 23.70 0.83
C ASN A 161 1.16 23.05 2.06
N VAL A 162 1.28 21.73 2.23
CA VAL A 162 0.68 21.00 3.35
C VAL A 162 1.72 20.69 4.43
N LEU A 163 2.92 20.26 4.04
CA LEU A 163 3.98 19.95 5.00
C LEU A 163 4.56 21.23 5.60
N SER A 164 4.76 21.26 6.92
CA SER A 164 5.55 22.31 7.56
C SER A 164 7.03 22.24 7.15
N PRO A 165 7.83 23.31 7.36
CA PRO A 165 9.27 23.25 7.09
C PRO A 165 9.99 22.10 7.82
N GLN A 166 9.60 21.81 9.07
CA GLN A 166 10.16 20.71 9.86
C GLN A 166 9.75 19.34 9.29
N ASP A 167 8.51 19.20 8.81
CA ASP A 167 8.07 17.96 8.15
C ASP A 167 8.87 17.69 6.87
N ARG A 168 9.17 18.73 6.09
CA ARG A 168 9.99 18.64 4.88
C ARG A 168 11.43 18.26 5.20
N GLU A 169 11.98 18.74 6.31
CA GLU A 169 13.31 18.35 6.78
C GLU A 169 13.35 16.85 7.14
N LEU A 170 12.35 16.38 7.90
CA LEU A 170 12.22 14.97 8.29
C LEU A 170 12.05 14.05 7.07
N LEU A 171 11.24 14.45 6.08
CA LEU A 171 10.97 13.66 4.87
C LEU A 171 11.99 13.88 3.74
N GLY A 172 12.90 14.86 3.88
CA GLY A 172 13.90 15.19 2.86
C GLY A 172 14.70 13.98 2.35
N PRO A 173 15.21 13.09 3.24
CA PRO A 173 15.87 11.85 2.82
C PRO A 173 14.96 10.92 2.01
N THR A 174 13.69 10.79 2.39
CA THR A 174 12.69 9.98 1.67
C THR A 174 12.45 10.54 0.28
N PHE A 175 12.24 11.86 0.15
CA PHE A 175 12.07 12.53 -1.15
C PHE A 175 13.29 12.38 -2.05
N LYS A 176 14.50 12.44 -1.48
CA LYS A 176 15.73 12.19 -2.22
C LYS A 176 15.77 10.76 -2.79
N THR A 177 15.30 9.78 -2.03
CA THR A 177 15.24 8.38 -2.49
C THR A 177 14.16 8.17 -3.55
N TRP A 178 12.97 8.76 -3.40
CA TRP A 178 11.94 8.73 -4.43
C TRP A 178 12.39 9.42 -5.73
N LYS A 179 13.05 10.57 -5.63
CA LYS A 179 13.64 11.26 -6.79
C LYS A 179 14.63 10.37 -7.53
N LYS A 180 15.53 9.67 -6.81
CA LYS A 180 16.47 8.72 -7.41
C LYS A 180 15.80 7.56 -8.15
N MET A 181 14.58 7.17 -7.76
CA MET A 181 13.83 6.16 -8.50
C MET A 181 13.35 6.69 -9.85
N LEU A 182 12.99 7.97 -9.93
CA LEU A 182 12.50 8.64 -11.15
C LEU A 182 13.61 9.04 -12.13
N GLU A 183 14.85 9.15 -11.64
CA GLU A 183 16.02 9.40 -12.47
C GLU A 183 16.35 8.17 -13.33
N LYS A 184 16.72 8.38 -14.61
CA LYS A 184 17.11 7.28 -15.50
C LYS A 184 18.23 6.44 -14.85
N PRO A 185 18.11 5.10 -14.83
CA PRO A 185 19.19 4.24 -14.37
C PRO A 185 20.44 4.53 -15.20
N ARG A 186 21.54 4.95 -14.53
CA ARG A 186 22.85 5.11 -15.17
C ARG A 186 23.41 3.74 -15.54
#